data_AF-A0A416JUR5-F1
#
_entry.id   AF-A0A416JUR5-F1
#
_cell.length_a   1.000
_cell.length_b   1.000
_cell.length_c   1.000
_cell.angle_alpha   90.00
_cell.angle_beta   90.00
_cell.angle_gamma   90.00
#
_symmetry.space_group_name_H-M   'P 1'
#
loop_
_entity.id
_entity.type
_entity.pdbx_description
1 polymer ?
#
loop_
_entity_poly.entity_id
_entity_poly.type
_entity_poly.pdbx_seq_one_letter_code
_entity_poly.pdbx_strand_id
1 'polypeptide(L)'
;MRFCEVVRHLRAEDGCPWDRAQTHTSLKPYCIEEAAEVIGGINIWEVTGDAENLKEELGDLMLQILLHAQIAEEEGLFTIREVMDGASEKMIRRHPHVFGKPMLSEQGEPITDWDAIKKQEKAGKEWTEAYLPGALEEAEKLLERAEERKGIKK
;
A
#
# COMPACT_ATOMS: atom_id res chain seq x y z
N MET A 1 15.23 3.55 -10.56
CA MET A 1 14.36 4.53 -9.84
C MET A 1 15.13 4.89 -8.58
N ARG A 2 15.52 6.17 -8.41
CA ARG A 2 16.46 6.57 -7.34
C ARG A 2 16.06 6.06 -5.95
N PHE A 3 14.78 6.13 -5.59
CA PHE A 3 14.35 5.70 -4.25
C PHE A 3 14.47 4.19 -4.05
N CYS A 4 14.12 3.36 -5.06
CA CYS A 4 14.35 1.92 -5.00
C CYS A 4 15.83 1.57 -4.84
N GLU A 5 16.72 2.32 -5.52
CA GLU A 5 18.17 2.12 -5.39
C GLU A 5 18.67 2.44 -3.98
N VAL A 6 18.11 3.47 -3.34
CA VAL A 6 18.39 3.81 -1.94
C VAL A 6 17.93 2.68 -1.02
N VAL A 7 16.67 2.22 -1.13
CA VAL A 7 16.13 1.15 -0.28
C VAL A 7 16.91 -0.16 -0.45
N ARG A 8 17.28 -0.51 -1.68
CA ARG A 8 18.13 -1.66 -1.98
C ARG A 8 19.49 -1.55 -1.29
N HIS A 9 20.10 -0.36 -1.29
CA HIS A 9 21.37 -0.15 -0.61
C HIS A 9 21.24 -0.17 0.91
N LEU A 10 20.15 0.38 1.47
CA LEU A 10 19.87 0.32 2.91
C LEU A 10 19.80 -1.14 3.41
N ARG A 11 19.28 -2.05 2.61
CA ARG A 11 19.16 -3.48 2.97
C ARG A 11 20.35 -4.36 2.56
N ALA A 12 21.33 -3.80 1.84
CA ALA A 12 22.53 -4.53 1.45
C ALA A 12 23.38 -4.98 2.66
N GLU A 13 24.38 -5.83 2.40
CA GLU A 13 25.31 -6.32 3.44
C GLU A 13 26.05 -5.18 4.14
N ASP A 14 26.48 -4.18 3.37
CA ASP A 14 27.12 -2.94 3.83
C ASP A 14 26.12 -1.82 4.18
N GLY A 15 24.82 -2.12 4.12
CA GLY A 15 23.73 -1.21 4.43
C GLY A 15 23.45 -1.03 5.93
N CYS A 16 22.26 -0.49 6.23
CA CYS A 16 21.79 -0.25 7.59
C CYS A 16 21.38 -1.57 8.27
N PRO A 17 21.93 -1.89 9.46
CA PRO A 17 21.57 -3.12 10.18
C PRO A 17 20.09 -3.18 10.56
N TRP A 18 19.47 -2.04 10.87
CA TRP A 18 18.06 -1.99 11.23
C TRP A 18 17.17 -2.31 10.02
N ASP A 19 17.43 -1.68 8.87
CA ASP A 19 16.67 -1.92 7.64
C ASP A 19 16.78 -3.37 7.21
N ARG A 20 17.98 -3.96 7.23
CA ARG A 20 18.21 -5.37 6.87
C ARG A 20 17.51 -6.35 7.81
N ALA A 21 17.35 -6.01 9.09
CA ALA A 21 16.66 -6.85 10.06
C ALA A 21 15.13 -6.87 9.88
N GLN A 22 14.56 -5.97 9.06
CA GLN A 22 13.12 -5.90 8.87
C GLN A 22 12.56 -7.06 8.04
N THR A 23 11.34 -7.44 8.38
CA THR A 23 10.50 -8.47 7.73
C THR A 23 9.14 -7.88 7.38
N HIS A 24 8.35 -8.57 6.55
CA HIS A 24 6.95 -8.18 6.30
C HIS A 24 6.14 -7.98 7.59
N THR A 25 6.39 -8.80 8.61
CA THR A 25 5.67 -8.75 9.89
C THR A 25 6.13 -7.59 10.77
N SER A 26 7.44 -7.34 10.86
CA SER A 26 7.98 -6.26 11.71
C SER A 26 7.64 -4.87 11.19
N LEU A 27 7.34 -4.75 9.89
CA LEU A 27 6.98 -3.49 9.24
C LEU A 27 5.50 -3.11 9.38
N LYS A 28 4.62 -4.03 9.81
CA LYS A 28 3.19 -3.75 9.98
C LYS A 28 2.86 -2.48 10.79
N PRO A 29 3.49 -2.23 11.96
CA PRO A 29 3.21 -1.01 12.74
C PRO A 29 3.51 0.26 11.96
N TYR A 30 4.68 0.31 11.30
CA TYR A 30 5.10 1.48 10.53
C TYR A 30 4.15 1.72 9.35
N CYS A 31 3.77 0.66 8.61
CA CYS A 31 2.86 0.78 7.48
C CYS A 31 1.52 1.46 7.83
N ILE A 32 0.90 1.08 8.96
CA ILE A 32 -0.38 1.70 9.37
C ILE A 32 -0.18 3.09 9.97
N GLU A 33 0.94 3.32 10.66
CA GLU A 33 1.28 4.63 11.21
C GLU A 33 1.52 5.66 10.10
N GLU A 34 2.33 5.37 9.09
CA GLU A 34 2.55 6.29 7.96
C GLU A 34 1.25 6.60 7.21
N ALA A 35 0.36 5.60 7.08
CA ALA A 35 -0.96 5.81 6.49
C ALA A 35 -1.82 6.77 7.33
N ALA A 36 -1.70 6.74 8.66
CA ALA A 36 -2.36 7.69 9.55
C ALA A 36 -1.70 9.08 9.51
N GLU A 37 -0.37 9.16 9.35
CA GLU A 37 0.34 10.44 9.22
C GLU A 37 0.02 11.13 7.90
N VAL A 38 -0.21 10.40 6.80
CA VAL A 38 -0.79 10.96 5.56
C VAL A 38 -2.15 11.63 5.82
N ILE A 39 -3.02 11.05 6.66
CA ILE A 39 -4.29 11.70 7.06
C ILE A 39 -4.00 12.99 7.82
N GLY A 40 -3.01 12.99 8.71
CA GLY A 40 -2.51 14.18 9.40
C GLY A 40 -2.06 15.28 8.42
N GLY A 41 -1.27 14.92 7.41
CA GLY A 41 -0.82 15.84 6.36
C GLY A 41 -1.96 16.43 5.54
N ILE A 42 -2.99 15.64 5.22
CA ILE A 42 -4.21 16.13 4.56
C ILE A 42 -4.92 17.15 5.48
N ASN A 43 -5.12 16.82 6.76
CA ASN A 43 -5.80 17.70 7.71
C ASN A 43 -5.05 19.04 7.89
N ILE A 44 -3.72 19.01 7.97
CA ILE A 44 -2.89 20.22 8.05
C ILE A 44 -3.06 21.04 6.78
N TRP A 45 -2.98 20.41 5.60
CA TRP A 45 -3.15 21.09 4.32
C TRP A 45 -4.53 21.74 4.19
N GLU A 46 -5.61 21.06 4.58
CA GLU A 46 -6.97 21.61 4.52
C GLU A 46 -7.15 22.87 5.36
N VAL A 47 -6.49 22.93 6.52
CA VAL A 47 -6.60 24.07 7.46
C VAL A 47 -5.65 25.21 7.10
N THR A 48 -4.45 24.89 6.63
CA THR A 48 -3.34 25.85 6.50
C THR A 48 -3.00 26.22 5.05
N GLY A 49 -3.34 25.36 4.10
CA GLY A 49 -2.87 25.41 2.71
C GLY A 49 -1.42 24.96 2.50
N ASP A 50 -0.70 24.57 3.56
CA ASP A 50 0.68 24.07 3.49
C ASP A 50 0.69 22.56 3.21
N ALA A 51 1.26 22.18 2.07
CA ALA A 51 1.32 20.80 1.60
C ALA A 51 2.67 20.11 1.88
N GLU A 52 3.62 20.77 2.56
CA GLU A 52 4.94 20.20 2.78
C GLU A 52 4.91 18.94 3.62
N ASN A 53 4.13 18.93 4.72
CA ASN A 53 3.97 17.73 5.52
C ASN A 53 3.29 16.60 4.72
N LEU A 54 2.20 16.87 3.99
CA LEU A 54 1.55 15.86 3.14
C LEU A 54 2.53 15.21 2.14
N LYS A 55 3.41 16.00 1.53
CA LYS A 55 4.43 15.51 0.59
C LYS A 55 5.45 14.59 1.28
N GLU A 56 5.83 14.92 2.51
CA GLU A 56 6.73 14.11 3.34
C GLU A 56 6.10 12.76 3.70
N GLU A 57 4.89 12.77 4.26
CA GLU A 57 4.20 11.54 4.70
C GLU A 57 3.87 10.60 3.52
N LEU A 58 3.57 11.15 2.33
CA LEU A 58 3.41 10.33 1.11
C LEU A 58 4.72 9.65 0.69
N GLY A 59 5.87 10.29 0.98
CA GLY A 59 7.19 9.71 0.78
C GLY A 59 7.47 8.57 1.77
N ASP A 60 7.08 8.74 3.03
CA ASP A 60 7.29 7.73 4.07
C ASP A 60 6.36 6.52 3.89
N LEU A 61 5.10 6.73 3.48
CA LEU A 61 4.23 5.62 3.05
C LEU A 61 4.80 4.88 1.82
N MET A 62 5.44 5.60 0.89
CA MET A 62 6.14 4.98 -0.24
C MET A 62 7.36 4.16 0.23
N LEU A 63 8.09 4.61 1.25
CA LEU A 63 9.19 3.84 1.84
C LEU A 63 8.72 2.46 2.32
N GLN A 64 7.56 2.40 2.98
CA GLN A 64 6.97 1.14 3.46
C GLN A 64 6.67 0.17 2.30
N ILE A 65 6.09 0.67 1.20
CA ILE A 65 5.84 -0.14 -0.01
C ILE A 65 7.16 -0.67 -0.58
N LEU A 66 8.19 0.18 -0.69
CA LEU A 66 9.47 -0.21 -1.25
C LEU A 66 10.24 -1.19 -0.38
N LEU A 67 10.17 -1.06 0.96
CA LEU A 67 10.77 -2.03 1.88
C LEU A 67 10.13 -3.42 1.71
N HIS A 68 8.81 -3.50 1.63
CA HIS A 68 8.12 -4.77 1.37
C HIS A 68 8.47 -5.35 0.00
N ALA A 69 8.53 -4.53 -1.04
CA ALA A 69 8.92 -5.01 -2.38
C ALA A 69 10.37 -5.48 -2.43
N GLN A 70 11.28 -4.80 -1.73
CA GLN A 70 12.69 -5.20 -1.63
C GLN A 70 12.86 -6.51 -0.83
N ILE A 71 12.14 -6.69 0.28
CA ILE A 71 12.11 -7.96 1.03
C ILE A 71 11.56 -9.08 0.15
N ALA A 72 10.45 -8.84 -0.55
CA ALA A 72 9.85 -9.84 -1.44
C ALA A 72 10.80 -10.24 -2.59
N GLU A 73 11.57 -9.28 -3.13
CA GLU A 73 12.57 -9.56 -4.16
C GLU A 73 13.73 -10.40 -3.61
N GLU A 74 14.21 -10.10 -2.39
CA GLU A 74 15.22 -10.90 -1.67
C GLU A 74 14.74 -12.33 -1.40
N GLU A 75 13.44 -12.52 -1.14
CA GLU A 75 12.80 -13.81 -0.91
C GLU A 75 12.37 -14.53 -2.22
N GLY A 76 12.57 -13.89 -3.39
CA GLY A 76 12.19 -14.45 -4.69
C GLY A 76 10.68 -14.55 -4.94
N LEU A 77 9.88 -13.70 -4.28
CA LEU A 77 8.42 -13.70 -4.34
C LEU A 77 7.88 -12.80 -5.46
N PHE A 78 8.29 -11.54 -5.50
CA PHE A 78 7.91 -10.54 -6.49
C PHE A 78 8.78 -9.29 -6.39
N THR A 79 8.78 -8.47 -7.45
CA THR A 79 9.52 -7.21 -7.52
C THR A 79 8.60 -5.98 -7.41
N ILE A 80 9.18 -4.80 -7.13
CA ILE A 80 8.42 -3.53 -7.19
C ILE A 80 7.79 -3.29 -8.57
N ARG A 81 8.44 -3.77 -9.64
CA ARG A 81 7.90 -3.69 -11.00
C ARG A 81 6.60 -4.47 -11.12
N GLU A 82 6.57 -5.71 -10.65
CA GLU A 82 5.37 -6.55 -10.69
C GLU A 82 4.23 -5.97 -9.85
N VAL A 83 4.54 -5.34 -8.71
CA VAL A 83 3.55 -4.59 -7.92
C VAL A 83 2.92 -3.45 -8.73
N MET A 84 3.74 -2.64 -9.38
CA MET A 84 3.28 -1.50 -10.19
C MET A 84 2.54 -1.94 -11.45
N ASP A 85 3.01 -2.98 -12.13
CA ASP A 85 2.39 -3.52 -13.34
C ASP A 85 1.01 -4.11 -12.99
N GLY A 86 0.92 -4.93 -11.93
CA GLY A 86 -0.34 -5.47 -11.45
C GLY A 86 -1.35 -4.39 -11.01
N ALA A 87 -0.87 -3.31 -10.39
CA ALA A 87 -1.70 -2.15 -10.06
C ALA A 87 -2.19 -1.42 -11.33
N SER A 88 -1.30 -1.17 -12.28
CA SER A 88 -1.59 -0.49 -13.54
C SER A 88 -2.60 -1.25 -14.38
N GLU A 89 -2.38 -2.55 -14.61
CA GLU A 89 -3.27 -3.42 -15.36
C GLU A 89 -4.67 -3.47 -14.74
N LYS A 90 -4.73 -3.60 -13.41
CA LYS A 90 -6.00 -3.57 -12.65
C LYS A 90 -6.72 -2.24 -12.85
N MET A 91 -6.02 -1.11 -12.77
CA MET A 91 -6.63 0.20 -12.93
C MET A 91 -7.11 0.44 -14.37
N ILE A 92 -6.32 0.07 -15.38
CA ILE A 92 -6.72 0.16 -16.79
C ILE A 92 -8.00 -0.66 -17.03
N ARG A 93 -8.01 -1.91 -16.56
CA ARG A 93 -9.13 -2.83 -16.76
C ARG A 93 -10.41 -2.41 -16.03
N ARG A 94 -10.30 -1.77 -14.87
CA ARG A 94 -11.44 -1.21 -14.11
C ARG A 94 -11.97 0.12 -14.64
N HIS A 95 -11.27 0.77 -15.57
CA HIS A 95 -11.67 2.08 -16.13
C HIS A 95 -11.71 2.05 -17.66
N PRO A 96 -12.53 1.17 -18.27
CA PRO A 96 -12.66 1.12 -19.73
C PRO A 96 -13.16 2.46 -20.32
N HIS A 97 -13.98 3.19 -19.57
CA HIS A 97 -14.42 4.53 -19.97
C HIS A 97 -13.28 5.55 -20.12
N VAL A 98 -12.14 5.34 -19.46
CA VAL A 98 -10.93 6.18 -19.58
C VAL A 98 -9.94 5.60 -20.59
N PHE A 99 -9.69 4.29 -20.55
CA PHE A 99 -8.57 3.65 -21.26
C PHE A 99 -8.94 2.79 -22.47
N GLY A 100 -10.22 2.70 -22.84
CA GLY A 100 -10.66 2.00 -24.05
C GLY A 100 -11.42 0.70 -23.79
N LYS A 101 -11.07 -0.40 -24.49
CA LYS A 101 -11.99 -1.55 -24.72
C LYS A 101 -12.72 -2.02 -23.44
N PRO A 102 -14.06 -1.99 -23.42
CA PRO A 102 -14.85 -2.43 -22.28
C PRO A 102 -14.64 -3.91 -21.98
N MET A 103 -14.59 -4.27 -20.69
CA MET A 103 -14.83 -5.65 -20.28
C MET A 103 -16.22 -6.06 -20.75
N LEU A 104 -16.38 -7.29 -21.24
CA LEU A 104 -17.67 -7.82 -21.67
C LEU A 104 -18.21 -8.79 -20.62
N SER A 105 -19.53 -8.83 -20.43
CA SER A 105 -20.23 -9.84 -19.64
C SER A 105 -20.13 -11.22 -20.32
N GLU A 106 -20.58 -12.27 -19.63
CA GLU A 106 -20.72 -13.60 -20.22
C GLU A 106 -21.65 -13.61 -21.45
N GLN A 107 -22.56 -12.62 -21.51
CA GLN A 107 -23.49 -12.39 -22.61
C GLN A 107 -22.91 -11.48 -23.72
N GLY A 108 -21.66 -11.02 -23.58
CA GLY A 108 -20.97 -10.19 -24.58
C GLY A 108 -21.29 -8.69 -24.48
N GLU A 109 -21.94 -8.24 -23.40
CA GLU A 109 -22.32 -6.82 -23.23
C GLU A 109 -21.22 -6.01 -22.53
N PRO A 110 -20.93 -4.77 -22.96
CA PRO A 110 -20.00 -3.88 -22.27
C PRO A 110 -20.37 -3.65 -20.80
N ILE A 111 -19.48 -4.04 -19.90
CA ILE A 111 -19.58 -3.76 -18.47
C ILE A 111 -18.99 -2.36 -18.24
N THR A 112 -19.85 -1.42 -17.92
CA THR A 112 -19.47 -0.05 -17.53
C THR A 112 -19.57 0.16 -16.02
N ASP A 113 -20.24 -0.75 -15.31
CA ASP A 113 -20.40 -0.73 -13.85
C ASP A 113 -19.13 -1.22 -13.15
N TRP A 114 -18.56 -0.35 -12.32
CA TRP A 114 -17.34 -0.60 -11.58
C TRP A 114 -17.49 -1.67 -10.50
N ASP A 115 -18.64 -1.75 -9.83
CA ASP A 115 -18.91 -2.77 -8.82
C ASP A 115 -19.10 -4.15 -9.47
N ALA A 116 -19.69 -4.19 -10.66
CA ALA A 116 -19.78 -5.42 -11.44
C ALA A 116 -18.40 -5.95 -11.86
N ILE A 117 -17.49 -5.08 -12.33
CA ILE A 117 -16.11 -5.47 -12.70
C ILE A 117 -15.35 -6.00 -11.47
N LYS A 118 -15.47 -5.32 -10.33
CA LYS A 118 -14.85 -5.78 -9.08
C LYS A 118 -15.35 -7.14 -8.62
N LYS A 119 -16.65 -7.39 -8.71
CA LYS A 119 -17.25 -8.65 -8.29
C LYS A 119 -16.73 -9.82 -9.14
N GLN A 120 -16.59 -9.62 -10.45
CA GLN A 120 -16.00 -10.63 -11.33
C GLN A 120 -14.53 -10.91 -11.00
N GLU A 121 -13.73 -9.89 -10.69
CA GLU A 121 -12.31 -10.09 -10.31
C GLU A 121 -12.09 -10.82 -8.98
N LYS A 122 -13.05 -10.68 -8.06
CA LYS A 122 -13.01 -11.31 -6.75
C LYS A 122 -13.51 -12.75 -6.75
N ALA A 123 -14.18 -13.18 -7.83
CA ALA A 123 -14.62 -14.56 -7.98
C ALA A 123 -13.43 -15.53 -7.89
N GLY A 124 -13.48 -16.48 -6.96
CA GLY A 124 -12.39 -17.42 -6.67
C GLY A 124 -11.31 -16.88 -5.73
N LYS A 125 -11.46 -15.65 -5.20
CA LYS A 125 -10.57 -15.03 -4.19
C LYS A 125 -11.32 -14.62 -2.93
N GLU A 126 -12.54 -15.12 -2.73
CA GLU A 126 -13.42 -14.76 -1.61
C GLU A 126 -12.76 -15.05 -0.25
N TRP A 127 -11.89 -16.07 -0.20
CA TRP A 127 -11.13 -16.42 1.00
C TRP A 127 -10.28 -15.27 1.55
N THR A 128 -9.85 -14.33 0.70
CA THR A 128 -9.07 -13.16 1.14
C THR A 128 -9.90 -12.20 1.99
N GLU A 129 -11.23 -12.12 1.76
CA GLU A 129 -12.11 -11.24 2.52
C GLU A 129 -12.31 -11.71 3.95
N ALA A 130 -12.17 -13.02 4.21
CA ALA A 130 -12.24 -13.60 5.55
C ALA A 130 -11.15 -13.08 6.50
N TYR A 131 -10.02 -12.60 5.97
CA TYR A 131 -8.91 -12.07 6.76
C TYR A 131 -9.03 -10.57 7.04
N LEU A 132 -9.87 -9.84 6.30
CA LEU A 132 -9.99 -8.39 6.43
C LEU A 132 -10.44 -7.95 7.84
N PRO A 133 -11.45 -8.56 8.48
CA PRO A 133 -11.84 -8.18 9.83
C PRO A 133 -10.69 -8.27 10.84
N GLY A 134 -9.90 -9.35 10.78
CA GLY A 134 -8.73 -9.53 11.66
C GLY A 134 -7.61 -8.53 11.38
N ALA A 135 -7.40 -8.17 10.11
CA ALA A 135 -6.43 -7.14 9.74
C ALA A 135 -6.82 -5.74 10.25
N LEU A 136 -8.12 -5.40 10.22
CA LEU A 136 -8.63 -4.14 10.76
C LEU A 136 -8.49 -4.09 12.29
N GLU A 137 -8.80 -5.19 12.98
CA GLU A 137 -8.61 -5.28 14.44
C GLU A 137 -7.12 -5.20 14.82
N GLU A 138 -6.23 -5.83 14.05
CA GLU A 138 -4.78 -5.72 14.28
C GLU A 138 -4.29 -4.28 14.05
N ALA A 139 -4.74 -3.63 12.98
CA ALA A 139 -4.41 -2.24 12.67
C ALA A 139 -4.81 -1.28 13.80
N GLU A 140 -6.01 -1.44 14.35
CA GLU A 140 -6.49 -0.66 15.51
C GLU A 140 -5.52 -0.79 16.70
N LYS A 141 -5.17 -2.03 17.08
CA LYS A 141 -4.23 -2.30 18.18
C LYS A 141 -2.82 -1.73 17.93
N LEU A 142 -2.37 -1.74 16.68
CA LEU A 142 -1.08 -1.15 16.30
C LEU A 142 -1.10 0.37 16.48
N LEU A 143 -2.19 1.03 16.07
CA LEU A 143 -2.37 2.46 16.27
C LEU A 143 -2.47 2.81 17.76
N GLU A 144 -3.19 2.04 18.58
CA GLU A 144 -3.23 2.28 20.03
C GLU A 144 -1.83 2.24 20.67
N ARG A 145 -1.00 1.26 20.28
CA ARG A 145 0.40 1.19 20.75
C ARG A 145 1.24 2.37 20.24
N ALA A 146 0.97 2.85 19.03
CA ALA A 146 1.64 4.03 18.50
C ALA A 146 1.29 5.28 19.32
N GLU A 147 0.02 5.44 19.72
CA GLU A 147 -0.43 6.52 20.58
C GLU A 147 0.27 6.51 21.94
N GLU A 148 0.41 5.33 22.57
CA GLU A 148 1.15 5.17 23.83
C GLU A 148 2.63 5.55 23.66
N ARG A 149 3.28 5.04 22.60
CA ARG A 149 4.69 5.30 22.31
C ARG A 149 4.97 6.78 22.01
N LYS A 150 4.04 7.45 21.29
CA LYS A 150 4.11 8.88 20.96
C LYS A 150 3.61 9.78 22.11
N GLY A 151 3.15 9.20 23.23
CA GLY A 151 2.69 9.95 24.40
C GLY A 151 1.36 10.69 24.22
N ILE A 152 0.57 10.29 23.22
CA ILE A 152 -0.76 10.83 22.91
C ILE A 152 -1.80 10.28 23.90
N LYS A 153 -1.70 8.99 24.20
CA LYS A 153 -2.54 8.28 25.17
C LYS A 153 -1.69 8.00 26.41
N LYS A 154 -2.20 8.39 27.59
CA LYS A 154 -1.57 8.17 28.90
C LYS A 154 -2.17 6.97 29.59
#